data_AF-A0A4Q3MGC0-F1
#
_entry.id   AF-A0A4Q3MGC0-F1
#
_cell.length_a   1.000
_cell.length_b   1.000
_cell.length_c   1.000
_cell.angle_alpha   90.00
_cell.angle_beta   90.00
_cell.angle_gamma   90.00
#
_symmetry.space_group_name_H-M   'P 1'
#
loop_
_entity.id
_entity.type
_entity.pdbx_description
1 polymer ?
#
loop_
_entity_poly.entity_id
_entity_poly.type
_entity_poly.pdbx_seq_one_letter_code
_entity_poly.pdbx_strand_id
1 'polypeptide(L)'
;IGTFEELFEVWTWTQLGTHAKPCAILNVRGFYDHLLAFLDHVVDEAFLKQVHRDMIVVADKPDVLLTALKSHQLPTETKWISKEER
;
A
#
# COMPACT_ATOMS: atom_id res chain seq x y z
N ILE A 1 10.93 -13.71 -0.26
CA ILE A 1 10.41 -13.57 1.12
C ILE A 1 10.79 -12.21 1.70
N GLY A 2 12.08 -11.86 1.81
CA GLY A 2 12.51 -10.54 2.31
C GLY A 2 11.81 -9.34 1.63
N THR A 3 11.76 -9.31 0.30
CA THR A 3 11.06 -8.24 -0.45
C THR A 3 9.60 -8.03 -0.06
N PHE A 4 8.88 -9.08 0.30
CA PHE A 4 7.49 -8.94 0.74
C PHE A 4 7.43 -8.38 2.15
N GLU A 5 8.29 -8.85 3.04
CA GLU A 5 8.39 -8.37 4.42
C GLU A 5 8.73 -6.87 4.46
N GLU A 6 9.75 -6.44 3.72
CA GLU A 6 10.13 -5.03 3.57
C GLU A 6 8.99 -4.16 3.01
N LEU A 7 8.26 -4.66 1.99
CA LEU A 7 7.11 -3.96 1.41
C LEU A 7 6.01 -3.76 2.45
N PHE A 8 5.65 -4.82 3.20
CA PHE A 8 4.60 -4.75 4.21
C PHE A 8 4.98 -3.86 5.38
N GLU A 9 6.24 -3.86 5.80
CA GLU A 9 6.73 -3.00 6.87
C GLU A 9 6.59 -1.51 6.50
N VAL A 10 7.13 -1.10 5.35
CA VAL A 10 7.09 0.30 4.90
C VAL A 10 5.66 0.76 4.58
N TRP A 11 4.83 -0.14 4.04
CA TRP A 11 3.41 0.17 3.83
C TRP A 11 2.68 0.39 5.16
N THR A 12 2.96 -0.44 6.18
CA THR A 12 2.41 -0.28 7.52
C THR A 12 2.83 1.06 8.14
N TRP A 13 4.08 1.49 7.98
CA TRP A 13 4.53 2.80 8.44
C TRP A 13 3.81 3.97 7.74
N THR A 14 3.49 3.81 6.46
CA THR A 14 2.66 4.78 5.72
C THR A 14 1.24 4.83 6.32
N GLN A 15 0.64 3.67 6.58
CA GLN A 15 -0.69 3.55 7.19
C GLN A 15 -0.75 4.20 8.59
N LEU A 16 0.29 4.01 9.39
CA LEU A 16 0.43 4.58 10.74
C LEU A 16 0.81 6.07 10.73
N GLY A 17 1.07 6.66 9.56
CA GLY A 17 1.45 8.07 9.43
C GLY A 17 2.87 8.36 9.90
N THR A 18 3.72 7.35 10.08
CA THR A 18 5.14 7.53 10.44
C THR A 18 5.91 8.27 9.33
N HIS A 19 5.47 8.13 8.08
CA HIS A 19 5.92 8.96 6.97
C HIS A 19 4.80 9.14 5.93
N ALA A 20 4.94 10.19 5.12
CA ALA A 20 4.01 10.51 4.02
C ALA A 20 4.67 10.27 2.66
N LYS A 21 5.11 9.03 2.39
CA LYS A 21 5.71 8.63 1.11
C LYS A 21 4.87 7.50 0.49
N PRO A 22 4.51 7.58 -0.81
CA PRO A 22 3.77 6.52 -1.46
C PRO A 22 4.62 5.25 -1.61
N CYS A 23 3.97 4.10 -1.48
CA CYS A 23 4.56 2.79 -1.76
C CYS A 23 4.10 2.31 -3.15
N ALA A 24 4.92 1.53 -3.84
CA ALA A 24 4.62 1.07 -5.18
C ALA A 24 5.08 -0.36 -5.47
N ILE A 25 4.32 -1.04 -6.34
CA ILE A 25 4.66 -2.34 -6.91
C ILE A 25 4.79 -2.20 -8.43
N LEU A 26 5.97 -2.56 -8.95
CA LEU A 26 6.16 -2.75 -10.39
C LEU A 26 5.80 -4.21 -10.75
N ASN A 27 4.61 -4.41 -11.32
CA ASN A 27 4.07 -5.73 -11.64
C ASN A 27 4.58 -6.28 -12.99
N VAL A 28 5.86 -6.65 -13.04
CA VAL A 28 6.49 -7.16 -14.26
C VAL A 28 5.89 -8.51 -14.64
N ARG A 29 5.28 -8.59 -15.82
CA ARG A 29 4.70 -9.82 -16.40
C ARG A 29 3.71 -10.53 -15.47
N GLY A 30 2.98 -9.79 -14.63
CA GLY A 30 1.97 -10.34 -13.72
C GLY A 30 2.54 -11.09 -12.50
N PHE A 31 3.82 -10.91 -12.17
CA PHE A 31 4.44 -11.58 -11.02
C PHE A 31 3.67 -11.37 -9.71
N TYR A 32 3.10 -10.19 -9.51
CA TYR A 32 2.37 -9.82 -8.30
C TYR A 32 0.85 -10.04 -8.39
N ASP A 33 0.32 -10.61 -9.48
CA ASP A 33 -1.15 -10.76 -9.65
C ASP A 33 -1.81 -11.51 -8.50
N HIS A 34 -1.20 -12.60 -8.04
CA HIS A 34 -1.72 -13.38 -6.91
C HIS A 34 -1.60 -12.65 -5.58
N LEU A 35 -0.56 -11.83 -5.40
CA LEU A 35 -0.44 -10.99 -4.19
C LEU A 35 -1.55 -9.93 -4.20
N LEU A 36 -1.77 -9.28 -5.33
CA LEU A 36 -2.81 -8.24 -5.47
C LEU A 36 -4.20 -8.84 -5.23
N ALA A 37 -4.50 -9.99 -5.82
CA ALA A 37 -5.77 -10.70 -5.59
C ALA A 37 -5.94 -11.12 -4.12
N PHE A 38 -4.86 -11.56 -3.45
CA PHE A 38 -4.91 -11.83 -2.03
C PHE A 38 -5.20 -10.56 -1.20
N LEU A 39 -4.56 -9.43 -1.53
CA LEU A 39 -4.82 -8.17 -0.84
C LEU A 39 -6.26 -7.69 -1.05
N ASP A 40 -6.84 -7.91 -2.24
CA ASP A 40 -8.23 -7.59 -2.52
C ASP A 40 -9.16 -8.47 -1.66
N HIS A 41 -8.88 -9.77 -1.55
CA HIS A 41 -9.61 -10.66 -0.63
C HIS A 41 -9.49 -10.22 0.84
N VAL A 42 -8.32 -9.76 1.29
CA VAL A 42 -8.13 -9.23 2.65
C VAL A 42 -8.97 -7.97 2.89
N VAL A 43 -9.23 -7.16 1.85
CA VAL A 43 -10.17 -6.04 1.93
C VAL A 43 -11.61 -6.54 2.02
N ASP A 44 -12.00 -7.50 1.20
CA ASP A 44 -13.35 -8.09 1.21
C ASP A 44 -13.70 -8.70 2.58
N GLU A 45 -12.73 -9.33 3.24
CA GLU A 45 -12.86 -9.88 4.59
C GLU A 45 -12.69 -8.83 5.71
N ALA A 46 -12.63 -7.54 5.36
CA ALA A 46 -12.54 -6.39 6.27
C ALA A 46 -11.29 -6.36 7.18
N PHE A 47 -10.24 -7.12 6.85
CA PHE A 47 -8.95 -7.06 7.55
C PHE A 47 -8.08 -5.87 7.10
N LEU A 48 -8.30 -5.37 5.88
CA LEU A 48 -7.68 -4.16 5.35
C LEU A 48 -8.76 -3.18 4.88
N LYS A 49 -8.66 -1.90 5.26
CA LYS A 49 -9.57 -0.89 4.70
C LYS A 49 -9.20 -0.60 3.25
N GLN A 50 -10.19 -0.40 2.38
CA GLN A 50 -9.97 0.00 0.98
C GLN A 50 -9.04 1.22 0.87
N VAL A 51 -9.22 2.23 1.72
CA VAL A 51 -8.37 3.43 1.72
C VAL A 51 -6.89 3.12 1.93
N HIS A 52 -6.55 2.06 2.67
CA HIS A 52 -5.17 1.63 2.88
C HIS A 52 -4.67 0.78 1.71
N ARG A 53 -5.54 -0.07 1.13
CA ARG A 53 -5.28 -0.82 -0.12
C ARG A 53 -4.93 0.10 -1.28
N ASP A 54 -5.58 1.25 -1.36
CA ASP A 54 -5.39 2.27 -2.39
C ASP A 54 -4.10 3.09 -2.20
N MET A 55 -3.41 2.96 -1.05
CA MET A 55 -2.11 3.63 -0.80
C MET A 55 -0.96 3.00 -1.59
N ILE A 56 -1.09 1.75 -2.05
CA ILE A 56 -0.09 1.10 -2.90
C ILE A 56 -0.40 1.40 -4.36
N VAL A 57 0.53 2.08 -5.02
CA VAL A 57 0.50 2.31 -6.46
C VAL A 57 0.96 1.04 -7.19
N VAL A 58 0.22 0.62 -8.21
CA VAL A 58 0.59 -0.55 -9.02
C VAL A 58 0.64 -0.16 -10.49
N ALA A 59 1.71 -0.55 -11.18
CA ALA A 59 1.82 -0.45 -12.63
C ALA A 59 2.76 -1.52 -13.16
N ASP A 60 2.67 -1.84 -14.45
CA ASP A 60 3.50 -2.83 -15.14
C ASP A 60 4.70 -2.19 -15.89
N LYS A 61 4.72 -0.87 -16.00
CA LYS A 61 5.74 -0.08 -16.70
C LYS A 61 6.40 0.94 -15.77
N PRO A 62 7.74 1.06 -15.77
CA PRO A 62 8.46 2.01 -14.92
C PRO A 62 8.00 3.46 -15.06
N ASP A 63 7.84 3.96 -16.30
CA ASP A 63 7.46 5.37 -16.52
C ASP A 63 6.07 5.71 -15.99
N VAL A 64 5.14 4.76 -16.11
CA VAL A 64 3.78 4.88 -15.58
C VAL A 64 3.82 4.90 -14.05
N LEU A 65 4.59 3.97 -13.45
CA LEU A 65 4.74 3.88 -12.00
C LEU A 65 5.35 5.14 -11.41
N LEU A 66 6.43 5.65 -12.02
CA LEU A 66 7.11 6.87 -11.58
C LEU A 66 6.23 8.11 -11.72
N THR A 67 5.42 8.18 -12.79
CA THR A 67 4.45 9.26 -12.96
C THR A 67 3.39 9.22 -11.87
N ALA A 68 2.81 8.05 -11.61
CA ALA A 68 1.80 7.85 -10.58
C ALA A 68 2.34 8.19 -9.18
N LEU A 69 3.57 7.76 -8.85
CA LEU A 69 4.24 8.09 -7.58
C LEU A 69 4.40 9.60 -7.35
N LYS A 70 4.71 10.37 -8.40
CA LYS A 70 4.88 11.83 -8.28
C LYS A 70 3.56 12.57 -8.05
N SER A 71 2.45 12.03 -8.56
CA SER A 71 1.11 12.61 -8.42
C SER A 71 0.31 12.03 -7.26
N HIS A 72 0.80 10.96 -6.61
CA HIS A 72 0.03 10.24 -5.60
C HIS A 72 -0.15 11.10 -4.35
N GLN A 73 -1.41 11.22 -3.91
CA GLN A 73 -1.77 11.88 -2.66
C GLN A 73 -2.18 10.81 -1.66
N LEU A 74 -1.47 10.74 -0.55
CA LEU A 74 -1.83 9.83 0.52
C LEU A 74 -3.12 10.31 1.19
N PRO A 75 -4.05 9.38 1.51
CA PRO A 75 -5.27 9.75 2.20
C PRO A 75 -4.94 10.28 3.60
N THR A 76 -5.69 11.29 4.02
CA THR A 76 -5.54 11.94 5.34
C THR A 76 -6.05 11.09 6.50
N GLU A 77 -6.73 9.97 6.19
CA GLU A 77 -7.18 8.95 7.12
C GLU A 77 -6.00 8.09 7.61
N THR A 78 -5.13 8.66 8.44
CA THR A 78 -4.25 7.87 9.31
C THR A 78 -5.09 7.42 10.50
N LYS A 79 -5.12 6.10 10.76
CA LYS A 79 -5.88 5.54 11.87
C LYS A 79 -5.31 6.13 13.16
N TRP A 80 -6.08 7.03 13.77
CA TRP A 80 -5.91 7.39 15.16
C TRP A 80 -6.16 6.12 15.97
N ILE A 81 -5.10 5.52 16.52
CA ILE A 81 -5.23 4.95 17.85
C ILE A 81 -5.36 6.19 18.72
N SER A 82 -6.57 6.46 19.23
CA SER A 82 -6.75 7.55 20.18
C SER A 82 -5.79 7.33 21.34
N LYS A 83 -5.15 8.40 21.82
CA LYS A 83 -4.21 8.37 22.95
C LYS A 83 -4.79 7.74 24.23
N GLU A 84 -6.10 7.52 24.25
CA GLU A 84 -6.91 6.91 25.30
C GLU A 84 -6.88 5.37 25.30
N GLU A 85 -6.33 4.74 24.26
CA GLU A 85 -6.19 3.27 24.15
C GLU A 85 -4.75 2.78 24.41
N ARG A 86 -3.89 3.62 25.02
CA ARG A 86 -2.51 3.28 25.41
C ARG A 86 -2.34 3.15 26.91
#